data_AF-A0A0Q8ACU0-F1
#
_entry.id   AF-A0A0Q8ACU0-F1
#
_cell.length_a   1.000
_cell.length_b   1.000
_cell.length_c   1.000
_cell.angle_alpha   90.00
_cell.angle_beta   90.00
_cell.angle_gamma   90.00
#
_symmetry.space_group_name_H-M   'P 1'
#
loop_
_entity.id
_entity.type
_entity.pdbx_description
1 polymer ?
#
loop_
_entity_poly.entity_id
_entity_poly.type
_entity_poly.pdbx_seq_one_letter_code
_entity_poly.pdbx_strand_id
1 'polypeptide(L)'
;MPQRRAPGGLDQILLLVGRLNYAWTNTESLLIYLIAGLAKVNKETAIVIFLTLNTTRARMDVVERLAKLPQTPEDCRADVLQLLERLGQQSKLRNKYSHCIYSFDEKGDISHTQQMRIFDGKTSIKYGKVEAVDEPEVVRITECIKDITDINNGIWDVVKRNRFPT
;
A
#
# COMPACT_ATOMS: atom_id res chain seq x y z
N MET A 1 6.97 1.98 40.71
CA MET A 1 6.41 1.67 39.37
C MET A 1 6.91 2.74 38.42
N PRO A 2 7.75 2.43 37.41
CA PRO A 2 8.18 3.45 36.46
C PRO A 2 6.99 3.84 35.58
N GLN A 3 6.69 5.13 35.53
CA GLN A 3 5.71 5.70 34.60
C GLN A 3 6.12 5.32 33.18
N ARG A 4 5.28 4.54 32.49
CA ARG A 4 5.32 4.45 31.03
C ARG A 4 5.11 5.86 30.49
N ARG A 5 6.17 6.51 29.99
CA ARG A 5 6.02 7.71 29.16
C ARG A 5 5.04 7.36 28.05
N ALA A 6 4.07 8.25 27.80
CA ALA A 6 3.26 8.16 26.59
C ALA A 6 4.22 8.03 25.40
N PRO A 7 3.98 7.12 24.44
CA PRO A 7 4.82 7.01 23.26
C PRO A 7 4.97 8.41 22.67
N GLY A 8 6.22 8.87 22.52
CA GLY A 8 6.47 10.14 21.85
C GLY A 8 5.90 10.08 20.43
N GLY A 9 5.70 11.24 19.79
CA GLY A 9 5.15 11.28 18.42
C GLY A 9 5.88 10.33 17.44
N LEU A 10 7.19 10.12 17.63
CA LEU A 10 8.00 9.14 16.90
C LEU A 10 7.49 7.70 17.00
N ASP A 11 7.27 7.21 18.22
CA ASP A 11 6.83 5.82 18.45
C ASP A 11 5.46 5.59 17.79
N GLN A 12 4.59 6.59 17.83
CA GLN A 12 3.28 6.54 17.18
C GLN A 12 3.39 6.49 15.66
N ILE A 13 4.25 7.31 15.05
CA ILE A 13 4.45 7.32 13.60
C ILE A 13 5.10 6.03 13.13
N LEU A 14 6.15 5.56 13.80
CA LEU A 14 6.82 4.30 13.46
C LEU A 14 5.85 3.12 13.54
N LEU A 15 4.99 3.09 14.56
CA LEU A 15 3.94 2.08 14.69
C LEU A 15 2.95 2.16 13.52
N LEU A 16 2.52 3.36 13.14
CA LEU A 16 1.58 3.55 12.03
C LEU A 16 2.19 3.18 10.68
N VAL A 17 3.43 3.56 10.40
CA VAL A 17 4.14 3.18 9.18
C VAL A 17 4.38 1.67 9.13
N GLY A 18 4.71 1.04 10.28
CA GLY A 18 4.79 -0.41 10.40
C GLY A 18 3.46 -1.10 10.05
N ARG A 19 2.35 -0.62 10.61
CA ARG A 19 0.99 -1.10 10.31
C ARG A 19 0.61 -0.90 8.85
N LEU A 20 0.97 0.24 8.27
CA LEU A 20 0.74 0.55 6.86
C LEU A 20 1.48 -0.44 5.94
N ASN A 21 2.75 -0.71 6.23
CA ASN A 21 3.54 -1.68 5.46
C ASN A 21 3.00 -3.11 5.59
N TYR A 22 2.56 -3.50 6.79
CA TYR A 22 1.92 -4.79 7.03
C TYR A 22 0.62 -4.90 6.22
N ALA A 23 -0.29 -3.94 6.35
CA ALA A 23 -1.58 -3.93 5.65
C ALA A 23 -1.38 -3.97 4.13
N TRP A 24 -0.41 -3.21 3.61
CA TRP A 24 -0.05 -3.22 2.20
C TRP A 24 0.42 -4.60 1.73
N THR A 25 1.42 -5.17 2.40
CA THR A 25 2.05 -6.45 2.00
C THR A 25 1.05 -7.61 2.06
N ASN A 26 0.18 -7.61 3.08
CA ASN A 26 -0.88 -8.59 3.21
C ASN A 26 -1.91 -8.47 2.07
N THR A 27 -2.28 -7.24 1.70
CA THR A 27 -3.23 -6.98 0.61
C THR A 27 -2.65 -7.30 -0.76
N GLU A 28 -1.38 -6.96 -0.99
CA GLU A 28 -0.68 -7.30 -2.23
C GLU A 28 -0.60 -8.81 -2.43
N SER A 29 -0.40 -9.58 -1.37
CA SER A 29 -0.35 -11.05 -1.43
C SER A 29 -1.68 -11.66 -1.89
N LEU A 30 -2.81 -10.97 -1.70
CA LEU A 30 -4.11 -11.44 -2.20
C LEU A 30 -4.24 -11.38 -3.73
N LEU A 31 -3.37 -10.64 -4.43
CA LEU A 31 -3.34 -10.65 -5.89
C LEU A 31 -3.08 -12.07 -6.45
N ILE A 32 -2.45 -12.96 -5.67
CA ILE A 32 -2.29 -14.38 -6.00
C ILE A 32 -3.63 -15.03 -6.32
N TYR A 33 -4.67 -14.79 -5.51
CA TYR A 33 -5.99 -15.38 -5.68
C TYR A 33 -6.72 -14.80 -6.89
N LEU A 34 -6.53 -13.51 -7.16
CA LEU A 34 -7.07 -12.88 -8.37
C LEU A 34 -6.38 -13.43 -9.63
N ILE A 35 -5.06 -13.62 -9.61
CA ILE A 35 -4.32 -14.27 -10.71
C ILE A 35 -4.84 -15.69 -10.92
N ALA A 36 -4.96 -16.49 -9.85
CA ALA A 36 -5.44 -17.87 -9.93
C ALA A 36 -6.83 -17.95 -10.59
N GLY A 37 -7.77 -17.14 -10.10
CA GLY A 37 -9.14 -17.10 -10.60
C GLY A 37 -9.25 -16.63 -12.05
N LEU A 38 -8.64 -15.49 -12.37
CA LEU A 38 -8.78 -14.87 -13.69
C LEU A 38 -8.00 -15.62 -14.77
N ALA A 39 -6.84 -16.20 -14.43
CA ALA A 39 -6.08 -17.05 -15.36
C ALA A 39 -6.58 -18.50 -15.41
N LYS A 40 -7.53 -18.87 -14.53
CA LYS A 40 -8.07 -20.24 -14.39
C LYS A 40 -6.99 -21.29 -14.13
N VAL A 41 -6.06 -20.98 -13.23
CA VAL A 41 -4.98 -21.86 -12.79
C VAL A 41 -5.11 -22.19 -11.31
N ASN A 42 -4.44 -23.25 -10.84
CA ASN A 42 -4.37 -23.53 -9.41
C ASN A 42 -3.53 -22.47 -8.66
N LYS A 43 -3.66 -22.46 -7.33
CA LYS A 43 -2.99 -21.50 -6.46
C LYS A 43 -1.47 -21.59 -6.59
N GLU A 44 -0.92 -22.78 -6.70
CA GLU A 44 0.53 -23.02 -6.80
C GLU A 44 1.11 -22.37 -8.06
N THR A 45 0.42 -22.50 -9.19
CA THR A 45 0.82 -21.85 -10.45
C THR A 45 0.71 -20.33 -10.34
N ALA A 46 -0.35 -19.82 -9.72
CA ALA A 46 -0.50 -18.39 -9.48
C ALA A 46 0.59 -17.82 -8.56
N ILE A 47 1.04 -18.58 -7.55
CA ILE A 47 2.18 -18.22 -6.69
C ILE A 47 3.45 -18.10 -7.54
N VAL A 48 3.74 -19.06 -8.44
CA VAL A 48 4.91 -18.99 -9.33
C VAL A 48 4.85 -17.74 -10.21
N ILE A 49 3.69 -17.43 -10.80
CA ILE A 49 3.49 -16.21 -11.58
C ILE A 49 3.75 -14.96 -10.71
N PHE A 50 3.16 -14.90 -9.51
CA PHE A 50 3.32 -13.78 -8.59
C PHE A 50 4.77 -13.55 -8.16
N LEU A 51 5.52 -14.61 -7.91
CA LEU A 51 6.95 -14.56 -7.55
C LEU A 51 7.83 -14.14 -8.73
N THR A 52 7.41 -14.44 -9.96
CA THR A 52 8.12 -14.02 -11.19
C THR A 52 7.96 -12.52 -11.46
N LEU A 53 6.85 -11.93 -11.01
CA LEU A 53 6.57 -10.50 -11.17
C LEU A 53 7.27 -9.72 -10.04
N ASN A 54 8.39 -9.09 -10.37
CA ASN A 54 9.31 -8.44 -9.42
C ASN A 54 8.79 -7.13 -8.78
N THR A 55 7.65 -6.61 -9.23
CA THR A 55 7.10 -5.35 -8.71
C THR A 55 5.60 -5.46 -8.51
N THR A 56 5.07 -4.72 -7.52
CA THR A 56 3.63 -4.63 -7.29
C THR A 56 2.88 -4.12 -8.52
N ARG A 57 3.47 -3.17 -9.25
CA ARG A 57 2.89 -2.67 -10.51
C ARG A 57 2.74 -3.79 -11.53
N ALA A 58 3.78 -4.58 -11.77
CA ALA A 58 3.71 -5.70 -12.72
C ALA A 58 2.65 -6.74 -12.32
N ARG A 59 2.50 -7.01 -11.01
CA ARG A 59 1.44 -7.87 -10.47
C ARG A 59 0.05 -7.31 -10.75
N MET A 60 -0.17 -6.03 -10.47
CA MET A 60 -1.43 -5.34 -10.73
C MET A 60 -1.76 -5.30 -12.23
N ASP A 61 -0.78 -5.02 -13.09
CA ASP A 61 -0.95 -4.95 -14.55
C ASP A 61 -1.40 -6.32 -15.11
N VAL A 62 -0.86 -7.42 -14.59
CA VAL A 62 -1.31 -8.78 -14.98
C VAL A 62 -2.75 -9.01 -14.57
N VAL A 63 -3.14 -8.69 -13.33
CA VAL A 63 -4.52 -8.83 -12.87
C VAL A 63 -5.47 -7.97 -13.70
N GLU A 64 -5.10 -6.72 -13.99
CA GLU A 64 -5.89 -5.80 -14.80
C GLU A 64 -6.12 -6.36 -16.22
N ARG A 65 -5.05 -6.85 -16.86
CA ARG A 65 -5.13 -7.43 -18.20
C ARG A 65 -5.98 -8.69 -18.23
N LEU A 66 -5.82 -9.57 -17.24
CA LEU A 66 -6.63 -10.79 -17.11
C LEU A 66 -8.12 -10.46 -16.90
N ALA A 67 -8.43 -9.46 -16.06
CA ALA A 67 -9.80 -9.02 -15.81
C ALA A 67 -10.50 -8.48 -17.07
N LYS A 68 -9.75 -7.84 -17.97
CA LYS A 68 -10.26 -7.29 -19.23
C LYS A 68 -10.49 -8.32 -20.33
N LEU A 69 -10.06 -9.57 -20.15
CA LEU A 69 -10.26 -10.60 -21.17
C LEU A 69 -11.76 -10.95 -21.32
N PRO A 70 -12.22 -11.32 -22.53
CA PRO A 70 -13.63 -11.56 -22.81
C PRO A 70 -14.29 -12.62 -21.92
N GLN A 71 -13.54 -13.62 -21.45
CA GLN A 71 -14.05 -14.69 -20.60
C GLN A 71 -14.35 -14.28 -19.16
N THR A 72 -13.93 -13.07 -18.74
CA THR A 72 -14.19 -12.56 -17.40
C THR A 72 -15.59 -11.93 -17.36
N PRO A 73 -16.52 -12.39 -16.49
CA PRO A 73 -17.85 -11.80 -16.34
C PRO A 73 -17.79 -10.30 -16.06
N GLU A 74 -18.78 -9.55 -16.56
CA GLU A 74 -18.78 -8.08 -16.46
C GLU A 74 -18.74 -7.59 -15.00
N ASP A 75 -19.53 -8.20 -14.11
CA ASP A 75 -19.54 -7.86 -12.68
C ASP A 75 -18.17 -8.10 -12.03
N CYS A 76 -17.56 -9.26 -12.31
CA CYS A 76 -16.22 -9.58 -11.80
C CYS A 76 -15.17 -8.60 -12.33
N ARG A 77 -15.25 -8.25 -13.61
CA ARG A 77 -14.35 -7.27 -14.23
C ARG A 77 -14.49 -5.90 -13.56
N ALA A 78 -15.71 -5.41 -13.38
CA ALA A 78 -15.97 -4.12 -12.76
C ALA A 78 -15.41 -4.08 -11.33
N ASP A 79 -15.72 -5.10 -10.51
CA ASP A 79 -15.25 -5.21 -9.13
C ASP A 79 -13.71 -5.22 -9.05
N VAL A 80 -13.04 -6.04 -9.87
CA VAL A 80 -11.57 -6.15 -9.87
C VAL A 80 -10.92 -4.84 -10.30
N LEU A 81 -11.40 -4.22 -11.37
CA LEU A 81 -10.80 -2.97 -11.87
C LEU A 81 -10.96 -1.83 -10.87
N GLN A 82 -12.11 -1.73 -10.20
CA GLN A 82 -12.33 -0.74 -9.15
C GLN A 82 -11.37 -0.95 -7.95
N LEU A 83 -11.17 -2.19 -7.53
CA LEU A 83 -10.24 -2.52 -6.44
C LEU A 83 -8.79 -2.19 -6.81
N LEU A 84 -8.36 -2.51 -8.05
CA LEU A 84 -7.02 -2.19 -8.52
C LEU A 84 -6.76 -0.69 -8.62
N GLU A 85 -7.74 0.09 -9.08
CA GLU A 85 -7.62 1.55 -9.12
C GLU A 85 -7.38 2.12 -7.72
N ARG A 86 -8.21 1.71 -6.75
CA ARG A 86 -8.06 2.11 -5.34
C ARG A 86 -6.71 1.68 -4.77
N LEU A 87 -6.27 0.45 -5.02
CA LEU A 87 -4.97 -0.04 -4.57
C LEU A 87 -3.80 0.78 -5.17
N GLY A 88 -3.92 1.17 -6.44
CA GLY A 88 -2.93 2.02 -7.12
C GLY A 88 -2.82 3.42 -6.52
N GLN A 89 -3.93 4.00 -6.06
CA GLN A 89 -3.94 5.26 -5.32
C GLN A 89 -3.22 5.12 -3.97
N GLN A 90 -3.51 4.06 -3.22
CA GLN A 90 -2.87 3.79 -1.93
C GLN A 90 -1.36 3.49 -2.06
N SER A 91 -0.91 2.92 -3.19
CA SER A 91 0.52 2.70 -3.47
C SER A 91 1.33 3.99 -3.43
N LYS A 92 0.77 5.08 -3.98
CA LYS A 92 1.43 6.40 -3.99
C LYS A 92 1.56 6.96 -2.57
N LEU A 93 0.54 6.80 -1.76
CA LEU A 93 0.53 7.25 -0.36
C LEU A 93 1.48 6.42 0.50
N ARG A 94 1.48 5.09 0.36
CA ARG A 94 2.47 4.22 1.00
C ARG A 94 3.89 4.65 0.67
N ASN A 95 4.18 4.88 -0.61
CA ASN A 95 5.52 5.31 -1.03
C ASN A 95 5.88 6.71 -0.48
N LYS A 96 4.91 7.62 -0.28
CA LYS A 96 5.15 8.89 0.43
C LYS A 96 5.71 8.60 1.82
N TYR A 97 4.99 7.81 2.63
CA TYR A 97 5.33 7.60 4.05
C TYR A 97 6.51 6.64 4.29
N SER A 98 6.71 5.65 3.41
CA SER A 98 7.85 4.71 3.52
C SER A 98 9.19 5.32 3.12
N HIS A 99 9.22 6.42 2.37
CA HIS A 99 10.44 7.07 1.88
C HIS A 99 10.66 8.49 2.45
N CYS A 100 9.94 8.88 3.49
CA CYS A 100 10.23 10.12 4.24
C CYS A 100 11.51 9.95 5.09
N ILE A 101 12.37 10.98 5.11
CA ILE A 101 13.48 11.07 6.06
C ILE A 101 12.94 11.73 7.33
N TYR A 102 12.98 11.01 8.45
CA TYR A 102 12.64 11.56 9.76
C TYR A 102 13.85 12.32 10.30
N SER A 103 13.69 13.61 10.62
CA SER A 103 14.76 14.46 11.14
C SER A 103 14.57 14.66 12.65
N PHE A 104 15.68 14.61 13.40
CA PHE A 104 15.70 14.75 14.85
C PHE A 104 16.12 16.16 15.24
N ASP A 105 15.59 16.69 16.35
CA ASP A 105 16.16 17.88 17.00
C ASP A 105 17.40 17.53 17.86
N GLU A 106 18.10 18.55 18.39
CA GLU A 106 19.29 18.37 19.25
C GLU A 106 19.01 17.62 20.57
N LYS A 107 17.74 17.39 20.92
CA LYS A 107 17.30 16.64 22.12
C LYS A 107 16.85 15.22 21.81
N GLY A 108 16.81 14.82 20.53
CA GLY A 108 16.35 13.50 20.10
C GLY A 108 14.83 13.38 19.98
N ASP A 109 14.08 14.48 20.14
CA ASP A 109 12.64 14.52 19.89
C ASP A 109 12.39 14.95 18.43
N ILE A 110 11.31 14.44 17.81
CA ILE A 110 10.96 14.86 16.44
C ILE A 110 10.40 16.28 16.51
N SER A 111 11.12 17.22 15.92
CA SER A 111 10.59 18.54 15.62
C SER A 111 9.87 18.56 14.26
N HIS A 112 10.34 17.79 13.25
CA HIS A 112 9.83 17.88 11.87
C HIS A 112 9.98 16.57 11.05
N THR A 113 9.06 16.27 10.13
CA THR A 113 9.35 15.37 8.99
C THR A 113 9.93 16.19 7.85
N GLN A 114 11.19 15.94 7.49
CA GLN A 114 11.74 16.51 6.27
C GLN A 114 11.39 15.58 5.09
N GLN A 115 10.47 16.02 4.23
CA GLN A 115 10.34 15.41 2.92
C GLN A 115 11.55 15.85 2.08
N MET A 116 12.69 15.19 2.28
CA MET A 116 13.88 15.32 1.45
C MET A 116 13.63 14.68 0.08
N ARG A 117 12.75 15.28 -0.72
CA ARG A 117 12.72 15.03 -2.15
C ARG A 117 13.80 15.93 -2.74
N ILE A 118 14.99 15.39 -2.98
CA ILE A 118 15.99 16.06 -3.82
C ILE A 118 15.34 16.20 -5.20
N PHE A 119 14.90 17.41 -5.53
CA PHE A 119 14.42 17.73 -6.85
C PHE A 119 15.61 18.29 -7.65
N ASP A 120 16.14 17.47 -8.54
CA ASP A 120 17.19 17.87 -9.48
C ASP A 120 16.53 18.64 -10.64
N GLY A 121 16.44 19.96 -10.47
CA GLY A 121 16.07 20.87 -11.56
C GLY A 121 17.31 21.24 -12.36
N LYS A 122 17.17 21.45 -13.69
CA LYS A 122 18.26 21.74 -14.65
C LYS A 122 19.28 22.82 -14.23
N THR A 123 18.99 23.65 -13.22
CA THR A 123 19.86 24.73 -12.73
C THR A 123 19.89 24.87 -11.19
N SER A 124 19.21 24.03 -10.40
CA SER A 124 19.26 24.12 -8.92
C SER A 124 18.76 22.87 -8.22
N ILE A 125 19.49 22.42 -7.20
CA ILE A 125 19.02 21.42 -6.23
C ILE A 125 18.15 22.15 -5.19
N LYS A 126 16.85 21.81 -5.13
CA LYS A 126 15.92 22.38 -4.14
C LYS A 126 15.66 21.39 -3.02
N TYR A 127 15.88 21.81 -1.77
CA TYR A 127 15.53 21.06 -0.57
C TYR A 127 14.00 21.05 -0.41
N GLY A 128 13.43 19.87 -0.21
CA GLY A 128 11.98 19.68 -0.15
C GLY A 128 11.32 20.34 1.06
N LYS A 129 9.99 20.44 1.00
CA LYS A 129 9.13 21.10 1.98
C LYS A 129 9.19 20.36 3.33
N VAL A 130 9.45 21.10 4.40
CA VAL A 130 9.40 20.58 5.78
C VAL A 130 7.93 20.52 6.21
N GLU A 131 7.37 19.33 6.42
CA GLU A 131 6.02 19.17 7.00
C GLU A 131 6.20 18.73 8.46
N ALA A 132 5.61 19.44 9.41
CA ALA A 132 5.62 19.01 10.81
C ALA A 132 4.76 17.74 10.95
N VAL A 133 5.17 16.80 11.81
CA VAL A 133 4.32 15.63 12.08
C VAL A 133 3.28 16.01 13.10
N ASP A 134 2.21 16.59 12.58
CA ASP A 134 1.08 17.05 13.37
C ASP A 134 -0.03 15.98 13.39
N GLU A 135 -1.01 16.13 14.29
CA GLU A 135 -2.21 15.29 14.36
C GLU A 135 -2.88 15.01 12.99
N PRO A 136 -2.92 15.95 12.01
CA PRO A 136 -3.47 15.67 10.68
C PRO A 136 -2.73 14.58 9.90
N GLU A 137 -1.40 14.44 10.02
CA GLU A 137 -0.66 13.39 9.29
C GLU A 137 -0.92 12.01 9.92
N VAL A 138 -1.07 11.94 11.25
CA VAL A 138 -1.47 10.72 11.97
C VAL A 138 -2.84 10.22 11.48
N VAL A 139 -3.79 11.14 11.31
CA VAL A 139 -5.12 10.83 10.77
C VAL A 139 -5.01 10.29 9.34
N ARG A 140 -4.24 10.95 8.46
CA ARG A 140 -4.07 10.50 7.06
C ARG A 140 -3.46 9.11 6.94
N ILE A 141 -2.45 8.77 7.75
CA ILE A 141 -1.86 7.43 7.72
C ILE A 141 -2.89 6.40 8.20
N THR A 142 -3.65 6.73 9.24
CA THR A 142 -4.70 5.86 9.77
C THR A 142 -5.81 5.60 8.75
N GLU A 143 -6.25 6.63 8.02
CA GLU A 143 -7.22 6.50 6.91
C GLU A 143 -6.66 5.64 5.78
N CYS A 144 -5.39 5.83 5.40
CA CYS A 144 -4.72 5.00 4.39
C CYS A 144 -4.69 3.52 4.78
N ILE A 145 -4.38 3.22 6.05
CA ILE A 145 -4.41 1.84 6.59
C ILE A 145 -5.82 1.26 6.49
N LYS A 146 -6.84 2.05 6.85
CA LYS A 146 -8.24 1.63 6.77
C LYS A 146 -8.63 1.34 5.32
N ASP A 147 -8.32 2.22 4.38
CA ASP A 147 -8.61 2.03 2.96
C ASP A 147 -7.96 0.76 2.40
N ILE A 148 -6.70 0.48 2.76
CA ILE A 148 -6.02 -0.74 2.35
C ILE A 148 -6.70 -1.98 2.94
N THR A 149 -7.15 -1.90 4.20
CA THR A 149 -7.90 -2.97 4.86
C THR A 149 -9.26 -3.21 4.17
N ASP A 150 -9.95 -2.15 3.78
CA ASP A 150 -11.22 -2.25 3.05
C ASP A 150 -11.01 -2.85 1.65
N ILE A 151 -9.91 -2.51 0.97
CA ILE A 151 -9.50 -3.15 -0.29
C ILE A 151 -9.21 -4.64 -0.07
N ASN A 152 -8.51 -5.00 1.01
CA ASN A 152 -8.23 -6.39 1.37
C ASN A 152 -9.51 -7.22 1.48
N ASN A 153 -10.48 -6.71 2.24
CA ASN A 153 -11.78 -7.35 2.42
C ASN A 153 -12.54 -7.44 1.08
N GLY A 154 -12.51 -6.37 0.28
CA GLY A 154 -13.12 -6.37 -1.06
C GLY A 154 -12.53 -7.42 -2.00
N ILE A 155 -11.20 -7.64 -1.97
CA ILE A 155 -10.56 -8.71 -2.75
C ILE A 155 -11.08 -10.08 -2.30
N TRP A 156 -11.19 -10.32 -0.99
CA TRP A 156 -11.75 -11.58 -0.49
C TRP A 156 -13.20 -11.80 -0.90
N ASP A 157 -14.01 -10.75 -0.93
CA ASP A 157 -15.40 -10.85 -1.38
C ASP A 157 -15.49 -11.22 -2.86
N VAL A 158 -14.64 -10.63 -3.71
CA VAL A 158 -14.52 -11.01 -5.13
C VAL A 158 -14.09 -12.48 -5.27
N VAL A 159 -13.07 -12.90 -4.52
CA VAL A 159 -12.55 -14.28 -4.53
C VAL A 159 -13.65 -15.27 -4.16
N LYS A 160 -14.41 -15.00 -3.09
CA LYS A 160 -15.50 -15.87 -2.62
C LYS A 160 -16.67 -15.90 -3.60
N ARG A 161 -17.12 -14.73 -4.08
CA ARG A 161 -18.26 -14.60 -5.00
C ARG A 161 -18.02 -15.33 -6.31
N ASN A 162 -16.80 -15.23 -6.83
CA ASN A 162 -16.41 -15.86 -8.10
C ASN A 162 -15.81 -17.28 -7.92
N ARG A 163 -15.75 -17.78 -6.69
CA ARG A 163 -15.18 -19.11 -6.33
C ARG A 163 -13.76 -19.31 -6.89
N PHE A 164 -12.93 -18.28 -6.76
CA PHE A 164 -11.54 -18.38 -7.15
C PHE A 164 -10.79 -19.38 -6.25
N PRO A 165 -9.74 -20.05 -6.75
CA PRO A 165 -8.94 -20.97 -5.94
C PRO A 165 -8.32 -20.25 -4.73
N THR A 166 -8.41 -20.85 -3.54
CA THR A 166 -7.88 -20.32 -2.26
C THR A 166 -6.96 -21.29 -1.55
#